data_AF-A0A251WC05-F1
#
_entry.id   AF-A0A251WC05-F1
#
_cell.length_a   1.000
_cell.length_b   1.000
_cell.length_c   1.000
_cell.angle_alpha   90.00
_cell.angle_beta   90.00
_cell.angle_gamma   90.00
#
_symmetry.space_group_name_H-M   'P 1'
#
loop_
_entity.id
_entity.type
_entity.pdbx_description
1 polymer ?
#
loop_
_entity_poly.entity_id
_entity_poly.type
_entity_poly.pdbx_seq_one_letter_code
_entity_poly.pdbx_strand_id
1 'polypeptide(L)'
;MAYFCTLNIGQDLYLDNDQHNTIVILTHSLGITSPTRQILPTGTWQLPPEVWKTHQGIIIKLTTVQQRYFLLIQGNWVHLLSSPLNLNNALRLPLLNPDQPIDPAVSTLRVATQAQC
;
A
#
# COMPACT_ATOMS: atom_id res chain seq x y z
N MET A 1 -5.04 7.05 -9.18
CA MET A 1 -3.97 7.51 -8.26
C MET A 1 -3.27 6.27 -7.77
N ALA A 2 -1.97 6.12 -8.01
CA ALA A 2 -1.22 4.92 -7.65
C ALA A 2 -0.34 5.13 -6.41
N TYR A 3 -0.19 4.10 -5.60
CA TYR A 3 0.70 4.05 -4.44
C TYR A 3 1.31 2.66 -4.30
N PHE A 4 2.52 2.62 -3.76
CA PHE A 4 3.31 1.44 -3.50
C PHE A 4 3.78 1.42 -2.05
N CYS A 5 3.82 0.24 -1.44
CA CYS A 5 4.34 0.06 -0.09
C CYS A 5 4.88 -1.36 0.10
N THR A 6 6.05 -1.49 0.74
CA THR A 6 6.55 -2.78 1.19
C THR A 6 5.91 -3.13 2.55
N LEU A 7 5.20 -4.26 2.61
CA LEU A 7 4.48 -4.71 3.81
C LEU A 7 5.39 -5.50 4.76
N ASN A 8 6.21 -6.38 4.19
CA ASN A 8 7.17 -7.26 4.85
C ASN A 8 8.37 -7.49 3.92
N ILE A 9 9.42 -8.15 4.44
CA ILE A 9 10.53 -8.59 3.59
C ILE A 9 9.98 -9.48 2.49
N GLY A 10 10.08 -8.98 1.25
CA GLY A 10 9.62 -9.66 0.05
C GLY A 10 8.11 -9.79 -0.11
N GLN A 11 7.33 -8.92 0.53
CA GLN A 11 5.91 -8.75 0.22
C GLN A 11 5.63 -7.27 -0.03
N ASP A 12 5.11 -6.97 -1.21
CA ASP A 12 4.75 -5.60 -1.59
C ASP A 12 3.26 -5.48 -1.91
N LEU A 13 2.79 -4.24 -1.73
CA LEU A 13 1.42 -3.81 -1.97
C LEU A 13 1.45 -2.68 -2.99
N TYR A 14 0.70 -2.86 -4.07
CA TYR A 14 0.34 -1.80 -5.00
C TYR A 14 -1.15 -1.49 -4.85
N LEU A 15 -1.44 -0.20 -4.75
CA LEU A 15 -2.78 0.34 -4.67
C LEU A 15 -2.96 1.30 -5.84
N ASP A 16 -4.00 1.09 -6.62
CA ASP A 16 -4.41 2.05 -7.64
C ASP A 16 -5.89 2.38 -7.52
N ASN A 17 -6.25 3.57 -7.95
CA ASN A 17 -7.61 4.03 -8.07
C ASN A 17 -7.86 4.52 -9.49
N ASP A 18 -8.64 3.74 -10.25
CA ASP A 18 -9.07 4.05 -11.63
C ASP A 18 -10.26 5.04 -11.65
N GLN A 19 -10.38 5.85 -10.59
CA GLN A 19 -11.47 6.77 -10.29
C GLN A 19 -12.81 6.12 -9.89
N HIS A 20 -13.00 4.82 -10.10
CA HIS A 20 -14.25 4.12 -9.75
C HIS A 20 -14.02 2.97 -8.77
N ASN A 21 -12.86 2.34 -8.85
CA ASN A 21 -12.48 1.15 -8.13
C ASN A 21 -11.13 1.34 -7.46
N THR A 22 -10.95 0.67 -6.33
CA THR A 22 -9.63 0.39 -5.79
C THR A 22 -9.14 -0.93 -6.34
N ILE A 23 -7.97 -0.90 -6.97
CA ILE A 23 -7.23 -2.08 -7.42
C ILE A 23 -6.15 -2.33 -6.38
N VAL A 24 -6.20 -3.50 -5.73
CA VAL A 24 -5.21 -3.97 -4.78
C VAL A 24 -4.41 -5.08 -5.44
N ILE A 25 -3.08 -4.94 -5.49
CA ILE A 25 -2.18 -5.98 -5.98
C ILE A 25 -1.17 -6.31 -4.89
N LEU A 26 -1.10 -7.58 -4.52
CA LEU A 26 -0.11 -8.12 -3.59
C LEU A 26 0.90 -8.95 -4.38
N THR A 27 2.19 -8.61 -4.25
CA THR A 27 3.31 -9.34 -4.86
C THR A 27 4.20 -9.91 -3.78
N HIS A 28 4.80 -11.08 -4.04
CA HIS A 28 5.76 -11.72 -3.17
C HIS A 28 7.05 -11.90 -3.96
N SER A 29 8.16 -11.34 -3.49
CA SER A 29 9.46 -11.42 -4.18
C SER A 29 10.25 -12.68 -3.81
N LEU A 30 9.84 -13.40 -2.77
CA LEU A 30 10.44 -14.66 -2.34
C LEU A 30 9.69 -15.85 -2.98
N GLY A 31 9.74 -15.99 -4.31
CA GLY A 31 9.20 -17.16 -5.02
C GLY A 31 8.60 -16.88 -6.41
N ILE A 32 8.04 -17.92 -7.02
CA ILE A 32 7.31 -17.87 -8.31
C ILE A 32 5.79 -17.89 -8.05
N THR A 33 5.31 -17.12 -7.09
CA THR A 33 3.87 -17.00 -6.85
C THR A 33 3.31 -15.85 -7.67
N SER A 34 2.24 -16.11 -8.43
CA SER A 34 1.55 -15.07 -9.17
C SER A 34 1.02 -13.97 -8.23
N PRO A 35 1.02 -12.70 -8.66
CA PRO A 35 0.44 -11.63 -7.88
C PRO A 35 -1.04 -11.89 -7.61
N THR A 36 -1.50 -11.55 -6.42
CA THR A 36 -2.92 -11.54 -6.09
C THR A 36 -3.49 -10.17 -6.43
N ARG A 37 -4.55 -10.12 -7.24
CA ARG A 37 -5.21 -8.87 -7.65
C ARG A 37 -6.67 -8.88 -7.22
N GLN A 38 -7.12 -7.80 -6.58
CA GLN A 38 -8.50 -7.60 -6.18
C GLN A 38 -9.00 -6.23 -6.63
N ILE A 39 -10.25 -6.16 -7.06
CA ILE A 39 -10.91 -4.93 -7.50
C ILE A 39 -12.10 -4.69 -6.58
N LEU A 40 -12.18 -3.50 -6.00
CA LEU A 40 -13.22 -3.12 -5.05
C LEU A 40 -13.90 -1.82 -5.51
N PRO A 41 -15.23 -1.76 -5.61
CA PRO A 41 -15.95 -0.57 -6.06
C PRO A 41 -16.05 0.48 -4.93
N THR A 42 -14.95 1.15 -4.63
CA THR A 42 -14.83 2.13 -3.53
C THR A 42 -15.06 3.57 -3.97
N GLY A 43 -15.19 3.83 -5.28
CA GLY A 43 -15.24 5.17 -5.85
C GLY A 43 -13.89 5.88 -5.87
N THR A 44 -13.93 7.17 -6.19
CA THR A 44 -12.75 8.03 -6.33
C THR A 44 -12.14 8.38 -4.98
N TRP A 45 -10.82 8.26 -4.86
CA TRP A 45 -10.10 8.70 -3.66
C TRP A 45 -10.00 10.24 -3.59
N GLN A 46 -10.22 10.79 -2.40
CA GLN A 46 -10.03 12.22 -2.12
C GLN A 46 -8.68 12.52 -1.47
N LEU A 47 -8.11 11.53 -0.76
CA LEU A 47 -6.81 11.64 -0.10
C LEU A 47 -5.95 10.42 -0.43
N PRO A 48 -4.62 10.52 -0.32
CA PRO A 48 -3.75 9.35 -0.33
C PRO A 48 -4.25 8.28 0.66
N PRO A 49 -4.18 6.99 0.32
CA PRO A 49 -4.44 5.92 1.26
C PRO A 49 -3.58 6.05 2.51
N GLU A 50 -4.02 5.42 3.59
CA GLU A 50 -3.20 5.26 4.78
C GLU A 50 -3.04 3.78 5.07
N VAL A 51 -1.81 3.33 5.33
CA VAL A 51 -1.49 1.91 5.54
C VAL A 51 -0.85 1.75 6.90
N TRP A 52 -1.35 0.80 7.69
CA TRP A 52 -0.80 0.45 8.98
C TRP A 52 -0.59 -1.06 9.09
N LYS A 53 0.49 -1.44 9.77
CA LYS A 53 0.77 -2.80 10.20
C LYS A 53 0.32 -2.98 11.63
N THR A 54 -0.47 -4.02 11.87
CA THR A 54 -0.95 -4.42 13.20
C THR A 54 -0.65 -5.89 13.45
N HIS A 55 -0.90 -6.37 14.67
CA HIS A 55 -0.84 -7.79 14.99
C HIS A 55 -1.87 -8.63 14.23
N GLN A 56 -2.97 -8.02 13.79
CA GLN A 56 -4.04 -8.71 13.05
C GLN A 56 -3.78 -8.76 11.54
N GLY A 57 -2.82 -8.00 11.03
CA GLY A 57 -2.55 -7.86 9.59
C GLY A 57 -2.29 -6.43 9.18
N ILE A 58 -2.40 -6.16 7.88
CA ILE A 58 -2.25 -4.80 7.33
C ILE A 58 -3.64 -4.17 7.18
N ILE A 59 -3.81 -2.98 7.73
CA ILE A 59 -5.03 -2.19 7.59
C ILE A 59 -4.76 -1.08 6.58
N ILE A 60 -5.68 -0.92 5.62
CA ILE A 60 -5.66 0.16 4.65
C ILE A 60 -6.92 0.98 4.85
N LYS A 61 -6.76 2.29 5.04
CA LYS A 61 -7.88 3.24 5.03
C LYS A 61 -7.87 3.99 3.72
N LEU A 62 -9.04 4.01 3.09
CA LEU A 62 -9.31 4.77 1.88
C LEU A 62 -10.31 5.86 2.25
N THR A 63 -9.96 7.12 1.94
CA THR A 63 -10.89 8.25 2.07
C THR A 63 -11.39 8.60 0.69
N THR A 64 -12.65 8.30 0.42
CA THR A 64 -13.27 8.47 -0.91
C THR A 64 -14.36 9.53 -0.85
N VAL A 65 -14.89 9.93 -2.01
CA VAL A 65 -15.97 10.92 -2.10
C VAL A 65 -17.22 10.49 -1.33
N GLN A 66 -17.51 9.18 -1.32
CA GLN A 66 -18.74 8.66 -0.72
C GLN A 66 -18.57 8.43 0.79
N GLN A 67 -17.47 7.78 1.19
CA GLN A 67 -17.23 7.41 2.57
C GLN A 67 -15.78 6.98 2.82
N ARG A 68 -15.49 6.52 4.03
CA ARG A 68 -14.23 5.86 4.37
C ARG A 68 -14.40 4.36 4.26
N TYR A 69 -13.47 3.71 3.58
CA TYR A 69 -13.38 2.25 3.53
C TYR A 69 -12.16 1.77 4.31
N PHE A 70 -12.30 0.64 4.98
CA PHE A 70 -11.20 -0.03 5.66
C PHE A 70 -11.01 -1.41 5.05
N LEU A 71 -9.80 -1.70 4.62
CA LEU A 71 -9.41 -3.02 4.13
C LEU A 71 -8.49 -3.67 5.14
N LEU A 72 -8.68 -4.96 5.39
CA LEU A 72 -7.75 -5.80 6.16
C LEU A 72 -7.11 -6.81 5.21
N ILE A 73 -5.77 -6.82 5.20
CA ILE A 73 -4.99 -7.83 4.49
C ILE A 73 -4.42 -8.82 5.51
N GLN A 74 -4.76 -10.10 5.30
CA GLN A 74 -4.26 -11.23 6.07
C GLN A 74 -3.69 -12.28 5.11
N GLY A 75 -2.36 -12.44 5.11
CA GLY A 75 -1.67 -13.23 4.09
C GLY A 75 -1.87 -12.62 2.70
N ASN A 76 -2.60 -13.32 1.83
CA ASN A 76 -2.96 -12.88 0.47
C ASN A 76 -4.42 -12.47 0.32
N TRP A 77 -5.20 -12.51 1.39
CA TRP A 77 -6.63 -12.19 1.35
C TRP A 77 -6.85 -10.72 1.69
N VAL A 78 -7.75 -10.05 0.97
CA VAL A 78 -8.21 -8.70 1.29
C VAL A 78 -9.67 -8.73 1.67
N HIS A 79 -9.97 -8.27 2.88
CA HIS A 79 -11.31 -8.16 3.42
C HIS A 79 -11.74 -6.70 3.49
N LEU A 80 -12.94 -6.40 3.01
CA LEU A 80 -13.59 -5.11 3.25
C LEU A 80 -14.22 -5.13 4.65
N LEU A 81 -13.86 -4.18 5.49
CA LEU A 81 -14.37 -4.07 6.84
C LEU A 81 -15.55 -3.10 6.89
N SER A 82 -16.56 -3.44 7.68
CA SER A 82 -17.73 -2.60 7.95
C SER A 82 -17.46 -1.50 8.99
N SER A 83 -16.36 -1.60 9.74
CA SER A 83 -15.97 -0.65 10.77
C SER A 83 -14.44 -0.54 10.89
N PRO A 84 -13.91 0.60 11.36
CA PRO A 84 -12.48 0.75 11.62
C PRO A 84 -12.04 -0.23 12.72
N LEU A 85 -10.94 -0.95 12.47
CA LEU A 85 -10.28 -1.72 13.51
C LEU A 85 -9.47 -0.80 14.43
N ASN A 86 -9.22 -1.28 15.64
CA ASN A 86 -8.39 -0.57 16.61
C ASN A 86 -6.94 -0.48 16.08
N LEU A 87 -6.42 0.73 15.96
CA LEU A 87 -5.07 1.03 15.50
C LEU A 87 -4.06 1.24 16.65
N ASN A 88 -4.40 0.88 17.89
CA ASN A 88 -3.50 0.97 19.03
C ASN A 88 -2.26 0.11 18.76
N ASN A 89 -1.08 0.71 18.94
CA ASN A 89 0.23 0.11 18.64
C ASN A 89 0.45 -0.26 17.16
N ALA A 90 -0.37 0.28 16.24
CA ALA A 90 -0.18 0.06 14.82
C ALA A 90 1.02 0.87 14.29
N LEU A 91 1.86 0.25 13.47
CA LEU A 91 2.95 0.92 12.79
C LEU A 91 2.47 1.46 11.44
N ARG A 92 2.48 2.79 11.26
CA ARG A 92 2.17 3.40 9.97
C ARG A 92 3.28 3.10 8.98
N LEU A 93 2.93 2.57 7.82
CA LEU A 93 3.88 2.27 6.75
C LEU A 93 3.96 3.46 5.77
N PRO A 94 5.17 3.81 5.28
CA PRO A 94 5.32 4.85 4.27
C PRO A 94 4.75 4.37 2.93
N LEU A 95 4.03 5.25 2.24
CA LEU A 95 3.57 5.04 0.87
C LEU A 95 4.46 5.82 -0.08
N LEU A 96 4.86 5.18 -1.17
CA LEU A 96 5.54 5.79 -2.30
C LEU A 96 4.51 6.00 -3.41
N ASN A 97 4.38 7.22 -3.91
CA ASN A 97 3.60 7.47 -5.12
C ASN A 97 4.56 7.38 -6.33
N PRO A 98 4.42 6.36 -7.20
CA PRO A 98 5.33 6.18 -8.34
C PRO A 98 5.24 7.32 -9.37
N ASP A 99 4.17 8.11 -9.35
CA ASP A 99 3.98 9.27 -10.25
C ASP A 99 4.55 10.58 -9.68
N GLN A 100 5.02 10.59 -8.42
CA GLN A 100 5.70 11.76 -7.89
C GLN A 100 7.12 11.85 -8.46
N PRO A 101 7.55 13.04 -8.93
CA PRO A 101 8.95 13.28 -9.26
C PRO A 101 9.79 12.90 -8.04
N ILE A 102 10.77 12.01 -8.23
CA ILE A 102 11.74 11.69 -7.19
C ILE A 102 12.44 13.01 -6.87
N ASP A 103 12.24 13.56 -5.68
CA ASP A 103 13.01 14.73 -5.25
C ASP A 103 14.49 14.33 -5.26
N PRO A 104 15.34 14.96 -6.11
CA PRO A 104 16.75 14.62 -6.20
C PRO A 104 17.49 14.77 -4.87
N ALA A 105 16.93 15.46 -3.87
CA ALA A 105 17.50 15.59 -2.53
C ALA A 105 17.47 14.28 -1.71
N VAL A 106 16.62 13.30 -2.04
CA VAL A 106 16.55 12.01 -1.32
C VAL A 106 17.51 10.96 -1.92
N SER A 107 17.99 11.17 -3.15
CA SER A 107 18.80 10.20 -3.90
C SER A 107 20.31 10.25 -3.58
N THR A 108 20.80 11.30 -2.90
CA THR A 108 22.23 11.50 -2.65
C THR A 108 22.83 10.68 -1.50
N LEU A 109 22.03 9.92 -0.75
CA LEU A 109 22.53 9.13 0.40
C LEU A 109 22.81 7.63 0.10
N ARG A 110 22.56 7.13 -1.12
CA ARG A 110 22.82 5.69 -1.44
C ARG A 110 23.74 5.43 -2.62
N VAL A 111 24.24 6.47 -3.30
CA VAL A 111 25.13 6.30 -4.48
C VAL A 111 26.63 6.41 -4.12
N ALA A 112 26.98 6.85 -2.91
CA ALA A 112 28.37 7.13 -2.55
C ALA A 112 29.23 5.92 -2.13
N THR A 113 28.74 4.67 -2.22
CA THR A 113 29.50 3.51 -1.67
C THR A 113 29.80 2.38 -2.66
N GLN A 114 29.64 2.58 -3.97
CA GLN A 114 30.09 1.58 -4.96
C GLN A 114 30.71 2.26 -6.19
N ALA A 115 31.94 2.75 -6.03
CA ALA A 115 32.81 3.12 -7.13
C ALA A 115 34.30 2.96 -6.73
N GLN A 116 34.70 1.76 -6.31
CA GLN A 116 36.09 1.27 -6.21
C GLN A 116 35.97 -0.28 -6.27
N CYS A 117 36.54 -1.05 -7.19
CA CYS A 117 37.54 -0.89 -8.24
C CYS A 117 37.19 -1.81 -9.42
#